data_AF-A0A7S3C503-F1
#
_entry.id   AF-A0A7S3C503-F1
#
_cell.length_a   1.000
_cell.length_b   1.000
_cell.length_c   1.000
_cell.angle_alpha   90.00
_cell.angle_beta   90.00
_cell.angle_gamma   90.00
#
_symmetry.space_group_name_H-M   'P 1'
#
loop_
_entity.id
_entity.type
_entity.pdbx_description
1 polymer ?
#
loop_
_entity_poly.entity_id
_entity_poly.type
_entity_poly.pdbx_seq_one_letter_code
_entity_poly.pdbx_strand_id
1 'polypeptide(L)'
;MNDLANKRYMETLNKEKEMRRAWAAHDAQKQIFERRSDEFEQLSRMRSTLEGVCGDPAAHVGGDAKPLSRRQQLVGLRNELRSTIATVDAKLDEANNAVEEVDPVVQAARESARQRMKLPLHLRGSAVLNQ
;
A
#
# COMPACT_ATOMS: atom_id res chain seq x y z
N MET A 1 65.87 -16.76 3.88
CA MET A 1 65.08 -15.72 3.16
C MET A 1 64.09 -15.12 4.14
N ASN A 2 63.87 -13.81 4.10
CA ASN A 2 63.33 -13.04 5.20
C ASN A 2 61.79 -13.14 5.26
N ASP A 3 61.24 -14.09 6.04
CA ASP A 3 59.80 -14.40 6.11
C ASP A 3 58.94 -13.18 6.44
N LEU A 4 59.48 -12.22 7.20
CA LEU A 4 58.80 -10.97 7.52
C LEU A 4 58.64 -10.06 6.29
N ALA A 5 59.62 -10.05 5.39
CA ALA A 5 59.56 -9.29 4.14
C ALA A 5 58.54 -9.91 3.18
N ASN A 6 58.48 -11.24 3.10
CA ASN A 6 57.45 -11.95 2.32
C ASN A 6 56.04 -11.71 2.86
N LYS A 7 55.85 -11.71 4.18
CA LYS A 7 54.55 -11.37 4.80
C LYS A 7 54.10 -9.96 4.47
N ARG A 8 54.98 -8.96 4.65
CA ARG A 8 54.69 -7.56 4.32
C ARG A 8 54.38 -7.37 2.84
N TYR A 9 55.14 -8.04 1.97
CA TYR A 9 54.91 -8.02 0.53
C TYR A 9 53.52 -8.59 0.16
N MET A 10 53.15 -9.74 0.73
CA MET A 10 51.83 -10.34 0.51
C MET A 10 50.69 -9.47 1.05
N GLU A 11 50.88 -8.84 2.21
CA GLU A 11 49.91 -7.87 2.74
C GLU A 11 49.71 -6.67 1.81
N THR A 12 50.80 -6.10 1.28
CA THR A 12 50.69 -5.00 0.31
C THR A 12 50.01 -5.43 -0.98
N LEU A 13 50.32 -6.63 -1.47
CA LEU A 13 49.70 -7.19 -2.67
C LEU A 13 48.21 -7.46 -2.47
N ASN A 14 47.80 -7.94 -1.30
CA ASN A 14 46.40 -8.18 -0.99
C ASN A 14 45.62 -6.87 -0.89
N LYS A 15 46.18 -5.85 -0.24
CA LYS A 15 45.58 -4.51 -0.21
C LYS A 15 45.42 -3.92 -1.61
N GLU A 16 46.44 -4.06 -2.46
CA GLU A 16 46.37 -3.60 -3.85
C GLU A 16 45.27 -4.33 -4.64
N LYS A 17 45.15 -5.65 -4.47
CA LYS A 17 44.08 -6.44 -5.10
C LYS A 17 42.69 -6.05 -4.60
N GLU A 18 42.53 -5.81 -3.30
CA GLU A 18 41.28 -5.33 -2.72
C GLU A 18 40.89 -3.96 -3.27
N MET A 19 41.85 -3.03 -3.35
CA MET A 19 41.63 -1.72 -3.94
C MET A 19 41.24 -1.85 -5.42
N ARG A 20 41.94 -2.65 -6.23
CA ARG A 20 41.54 -2.88 -7.63
C ARG A 20 40.12 -3.43 -7.77
N ARG A 21 39.70 -4.34 -6.89
CA ARG A 21 38.34 -4.89 -6.88
C ARG A 21 37.30 -3.83 -6.48
N ALA A 22 37.60 -3.01 -5.48
CA ALA A 22 36.73 -1.91 -5.06
C ALA A 22 36.57 -0.86 -6.17
N TRP A 23 37.65 -0.52 -6.87
CA TRP A 23 37.62 0.37 -8.03
C TRP A 23 36.83 -0.22 -9.19
N ALA A 24 37.03 -1.50 -9.52
CA ALA A 24 36.23 -2.17 -10.55
C ALA A 24 34.74 -2.25 -10.18
N ALA A 25 34.41 -2.43 -8.91
CA ALA A 25 33.03 -2.42 -8.42
C ALA A 25 32.41 -1.01 -8.50
N HIS A 26 33.20 0.03 -8.20
CA HIS A 26 32.79 1.43 -8.33
C HIS A 26 32.56 1.83 -9.79
N ASP A 27 33.44 1.44 -10.71
CA ASP A 27 33.25 1.68 -12.15
C ASP A 27 32.07 0.88 -12.73
N ALA A 28 31.75 -0.26 -12.13
CA ALA A 28 30.58 -1.06 -12.50
C ALA A 28 29.27 -0.56 -11.86
N GLN A 29 29.33 0.34 -10.87
CA GLN A 29 28.14 1.00 -10.34
C GLN A 29 27.62 1.99 -11.38
N LYS A 30 26.69 1.53 -12.23
CA LYS A 30 25.90 2.39 -13.11
C LYS A 30 25.30 3.51 -12.27
N GLN A 31 25.67 4.76 -12.54
CA GLN A 31 25.01 5.87 -11.88
C GLN A 31 23.59 5.97 -12.44
N ILE A 32 22.59 5.98 -11.56
CA ILE A 32 21.16 5.99 -11.91
C ILE A 32 20.82 7.17 -12.86
N PHE A 33 21.62 8.24 -12.84
CA PHE A 33 21.46 9.44 -13.67
C PHE A 33 22.33 9.48 -14.93
N GLU A 34 23.06 8.42 -15.26
CA GLU A 34 23.75 8.34 -16.54
C GLU A 34 22.73 8.33 -17.68
N ARG A 35 22.99 9.10 -18.74
CA ARG A 35 22.05 9.23 -19.87
C ARG A 35 21.76 7.90 -20.60
N ARG A 36 22.62 6.88 -20.42
CA ARG A 36 22.47 5.53 -20.97
C ARG A 36 21.97 4.51 -19.95
N SER A 37 21.64 4.94 -18.73
CA SER A 37 21.03 4.07 -17.74
C SER A 37 19.58 3.77 -18.14
N ASP A 38 19.15 2.56 -17.84
CA ASP A 38 17.79 2.11 -18.13
C ASP A 38 16.78 2.95 -17.31
N GLU A 39 17.18 3.38 -16.10
CA GLU A 39 16.41 4.22 -15.20
C GLU A 39 16.21 5.64 -15.76
N PHE A 40 17.26 6.25 -16.33
CA PHE A 40 17.15 7.58 -16.95
C PHE A 40 16.31 7.54 -18.23
N GLU A 41 16.41 6.45 -19.00
CA GLU A 41 15.55 6.26 -20.18
C GLU A 41 14.07 6.13 -19.79
N GLN A 42 13.76 5.38 -18.73
CA GLN A 42 12.41 5.29 -18.19
C GLN A 42 11.88 6.65 -17.72
N LEU A 43 12.69 7.43 -16.99
CA LEU A 43 12.34 8.78 -16.57
C LEU A 43 12.08 9.71 -17.77
N SER A 44 12.91 9.62 -18.81
CA SER A 44 12.75 10.40 -20.04
C SER A 44 11.46 10.04 -20.78
N ARG A 45 11.11 8.75 -20.88
CA ARG A 45 9.85 8.29 -21.48
C ARG A 45 8.64 8.80 -20.70
N MET A 46 8.67 8.68 -19.37
CA MET A 46 7.60 9.16 -18.49
C MET A 46 7.40 10.67 -18.62
N ARG A 47 8.50 11.45 -18.69
CA ARG A 47 8.43 12.89 -18.97
C ARG A 47 7.71 13.18 -20.29
N SER A 48 8.08 12.51 -21.38
CA SER A 48 7.42 12.69 -22.67
C SER A 48 5.93 12.31 -22.64
N THR A 49 5.56 11.25 -21.91
CA THR A 49 4.16 10.88 -21.72
C THR A 49 3.40 11.96 -20.95
N LEU A 50 3.98 12.51 -19.88
CA LEU A 50 3.35 13.57 -19.10
C LEU A 50 3.23 14.88 -19.87
N GLU A 51 4.27 15.26 -20.63
CA GLU A 51 4.20 16.43 -21.53
C GLU A 51 3.10 16.24 -22.58
N GLY A 52 2.93 15.03 -23.10
CA GLY A 52 1.82 14.68 -23.97
C GLY A 52 0.47 14.85 -23.28
N VAL A 53 0.26 14.22 -22.13
CA VAL A 53 -1.02 14.19 -21.41
C VAL A 53 -1.43 15.57 -20.90
N CYS A 54 -0.47 16.34 -20.40
CA CYS A 54 -0.71 17.68 -19.86
C CYS A 54 -0.76 18.76 -20.94
N GLY A 55 -0.08 18.58 -22.07
CA GLY A 55 -0.02 19.55 -23.16
C GLY A 55 -1.33 19.67 -23.95
N ASP A 56 -2.04 18.55 -24.12
CA ASP A 56 -3.38 18.57 -24.74
C ASP A 56 -4.25 17.41 -24.21
N PRO A 57 -5.02 17.62 -23.13
CA PRO A 57 -5.90 16.57 -22.59
C PRO A 57 -7.02 16.16 -23.55
N ALA A 58 -7.31 16.96 -24.59
CA ALA A 58 -8.29 16.62 -25.62
C ALA A 58 -7.72 15.66 -26.68
N ALA A 59 -6.41 15.70 -26.94
CA ALA A 59 -5.75 14.83 -27.91
C ALA A 59 -5.71 13.35 -27.46
N HIS A 60 -5.63 13.09 -26.15
CA HIS A 60 -5.65 11.72 -25.59
C HIS A 60 -7.05 11.12 -25.43
N VAL A 61 -8.10 11.93 -25.62
CA VAL A 61 -9.48 11.45 -25.81
C VAL A 61 -9.75 11.15 -27.30
N GLY A 62 -8.81 11.51 -28.18
CA GLY A 62 -8.88 11.40 -29.63
C GLY A 62 -8.49 10.04 -30.20
N GLY A 63 -9.13 8.97 -29.74
CA GLY A 63 -9.18 7.72 -30.50
C GLY A 63 -10.53 7.61 -31.19
N ASP A 64 -10.69 8.15 -32.41
CA ASP A 64 -11.81 7.95 -33.37
C ASP A 64 -13.25 7.78 -32.82
N ALA A 65 -13.50 8.23 -31.60
CA ALA A 65 -14.77 8.08 -30.93
C ALA A 65 -15.56 9.31 -31.29
N LYS A 66 -16.32 9.21 -32.38
CA LYS A 66 -17.39 10.16 -32.72
C LYS A 66 -18.08 10.54 -31.41
N PRO A 67 -18.05 11.82 -30.98
CA PRO A 67 -18.57 12.21 -29.68
C PRO A 67 -20.00 11.68 -29.57
N LEU A 68 -20.23 10.88 -28.53
CA LEU A 68 -21.54 10.26 -28.29
C LEU A 68 -22.59 11.35 -28.42
N SER A 69 -23.66 11.07 -29.17
CA SER A 69 -24.76 12.02 -29.28
C SER A 69 -25.22 12.43 -27.88
N ARG A 70 -25.71 13.67 -27.70
CA ARG A 70 -26.20 14.16 -26.40
C ARG A 70 -27.14 13.16 -25.70
N ARG A 71 -27.95 12.43 -26.49
CA ARG A 71 -28.80 11.35 -26.01
C ARG A 71 -28.02 10.17 -25.42
N GLN A 72 -26.97 9.70 -26.09
CA GLN A 72 -26.13 8.61 -25.60
C GLN A 72 -25.35 9.02 -24.34
N GLN A 73 -24.86 10.26 -24.27
CA GLN A 73 -24.22 10.79 -23.06
C GLN A 73 -25.20 10.79 -21.87
N LEU A 74 -26.44 11.27 -22.08
CA LEU A 74 -27.49 11.24 -21.05
C LEU A 74 -27.85 9.81 -20.63
N VAL A 75 -27.84 8.85 -21.56
CA VAL A 75 -28.08 7.43 -21.25
C VAL A 75 -26.93 6.85 -20.42
N GLY A 76 -25.67 7.19 -20.74
CA GLY A 76 -24.50 6.82 -19.96
C GLY A 76 -24.60 7.34 -18.52
N LEU A 77 -24.78 8.65 -18.36
CA LEU A 77 -24.94 9.30 -17.06
C LEU A 77 -26.12 8.70 -16.25
N ARG A 78 -27.25 8.41 -16.90
CA ARG A 78 -28.38 7.76 -16.24
C ARG A 78 -28.04 6.35 -15.75
N ASN A 79 -27.29 5.58 -16.53
CA ASN A 79 -26.89 4.23 -16.14
C ASN A 79 -25.88 4.27 -14.99
N GLU A 80 -24.94 5.22 -15.01
CA GLU A 80 -24.02 5.48 -13.90
C GLU A 80 -24.77 5.85 -12.62
N LEU A 81 -25.73 6.78 -12.69
CA LEU A 81 -26.58 7.14 -11.56
C LEU A 81 -27.37 5.95 -11.01
N ARG A 82 -27.88 5.06 -11.86
CA ARG A 82 -28.57 3.84 -11.41
C ARG A 82 -27.62 2.89 -10.69
N SER A 83 -26.39 2.75 -11.17
CA SER A 83 -25.37 1.91 -10.54
C SER A 83 -24.94 2.46 -9.17
N THR A 84 -24.76 3.78 -9.06
CA THR A 84 -24.38 4.40 -7.79
C THR A 84 -25.50 4.28 -6.76
N ILE A 85 -26.75 4.50 -7.16
CA ILE A 85 -27.92 4.27 -6.29
C ILE A 85 -27.96 2.83 -5.79
N ALA A 86 -27.85 1.84 -6.68
CA ALA A 86 -27.85 0.43 -6.29
C ALA A 86 -26.71 0.08 -5.31
N THR A 87 -25.55 0.72 -5.46
CA THR A 87 -24.41 0.53 -4.54
C THR A 87 -24.67 1.17 -3.19
N VAL A 88 -25.31 2.35 -3.16
CA VAL A 88 -25.69 3.01 -1.90
C VAL A 88 -26.74 2.20 -1.17
N ASP A 89 -27.76 1.70 -1.86
CA ASP A 89 -28.80 0.85 -1.28
C ASP A 89 -28.19 -0.43 -0.67
N ALA A 90 -27.29 -1.09 -1.39
CA ALA A 90 -26.57 -2.26 -0.86
C ALA A 90 -25.78 -1.93 0.42
N LYS A 91 -25.09 -0.79 0.47
CA LYS A 91 -24.35 -0.36 1.67
C LYS A 91 -25.27 0.03 2.83
N LEU A 92 -26.44 0.57 2.54
CA LEU A 92 -27.46 0.85 3.57
C LEU A 92 -28.02 -0.45 4.13
N ASP A 93 -28.29 -1.44 3.27
CA ASP A 93 -28.70 -2.77 3.71
C ASP A 93 -27.61 -3.45 4.55
N GLU A 94 -26.34 -3.35 4.16
CA GLU A 94 -25.21 -3.83 4.97
C GLU A 94 -25.15 -3.12 6.32
N ALA A 95 -25.29 -1.79 6.36
CA ALA A 95 -25.25 -1.02 7.59
C ALA A 95 -26.46 -1.30 8.51
N ASN A 96 -27.65 -1.53 7.93
CA ASN A 96 -28.86 -1.87 8.69
C ASN A 96 -28.82 -3.31 9.21
N ASN A 97 -28.20 -4.23 8.46
CA ASN A 97 -28.05 -5.63 8.84
C ASN A 97 -26.78 -5.90 9.65
N ALA A 98 -25.88 -4.92 9.77
CA ALA A 98 -24.77 -4.97 10.70
C ALA A 98 -25.34 -5.02 12.12
N VAL A 99 -25.44 -6.24 12.65
CA VAL A 99 -25.69 -6.47 14.06
C VAL A 99 -24.60 -5.73 14.82
N GLU A 100 -24.97 -4.76 15.66
CA GLU A 100 -24.05 -4.14 16.60
C GLU A 100 -23.32 -5.27 17.34
N GLU A 101 -22.04 -5.46 17.03
CA GLU A 101 -21.17 -6.31 17.85
C GLU A 101 -21.13 -5.66 19.23
N VAL A 102 -21.99 -6.14 20.14
CA VAL A 102 -21.98 -5.69 21.52
C VAL A 102 -20.61 -6.04 22.08
N ASP A 103 -19.88 -5.00 22.51
CA ASP A 103 -18.54 -5.12 23.08
C ASP A 103 -18.45 -6.32 24.04
N PRO A 104 -17.46 -7.23 23.87
CA PRO A 104 -17.31 -8.42 24.70
C PRO A 104 -17.26 -8.11 26.20
N VAL A 105 -16.76 -6.93 26.60
CA VAL A 105 -16.76 -6.48 28.00
C VAL A 105 -18.19 -6.22 28.48
N VAL A 106 -19.03 -5.62 27.65
CA VAL A 106 -20.44 -5.36 27.97
C VAL A 106 -21.24 -6.65 28.02
N GLN A 107 -20.95 -7.62 27.14
CA GLN A 107 -21.56 -8.94 27.20
C GLN A 107 -21.18 -9.68 28.49
N ALA A 108 -19.89 -9.74 28.83
CA ALA A 108 -19.39 -10.36 30.06
C ALA A 108 -19.96 -9.67 31.32
N ALA A 109 -20.07 -8.34 31.32
CA ALA A 109 -20.67 -7.59 32.41
C ALA A 109 -22.17 -7.91 32.58
N ARG A 110 -22.92 -8.03 31.48
CA ARG A 110 -24.34 -8.42 31.51
C ARG A 110 -24.52 -9.85 32.03
N GLU A 111 -23.66 -10.77 31.63
CA GLU A 111 -23.69 -12.16 32.11
C GLU A 111 -23.35 -12.25 33.60
N SER A 112 -22.30 -11.56 34.04
CA SER A 112 -21.91 -11.48 35.44
C SER A 112 -23.03 -10.86 36.30
N ALA A 113 -23.66 -9.78 35.82
CA ALA A 113 -24.80 -9.17 36.49
C ALA A 113 -25.99 -10.14 36.59
N ARG A 114 -26.30 -10.87 35.51
CA ARG A 114 -27.36 -11.92 35.52
C ARG A 114 -27.05 -13.02 36.53
N GLN A 115 -25.79 -13.46 36.63
CA GLN A 115 -25.38 -14.47 37.61
C GLN A 115 -25.52 -13.94 39.04
N ARG A 116 -25.10 -12.70 39.31
CA ARG A 116 -25.26 -12.06 40.63
C ARG A 116 -26.72 -11.89 41.03
N MET A 117 -27.62 -11.61 40.08
CA MET A 117 -29.05 -11.49 40.37
C MET A 117 -29.70 -12.81 40.84
N LYS A 118 -29.08 -13.97 40.56
CA LYS A 118 -29.52 -15.27 41.10
C LYS A 118 -29.19 -15.44 42.59
N LEU A 119 -28.30 -14.61 43.14
CA LEU A 119 -27.94 -14.63 44.55
C LEU A 119 -28.97 -13.85 45.39
N PRO A 120 -29.17 -14.24 46.67
CA PRO A 120 -29.91 -13.45 47.65
C PRO A 120 -29.41 -12.01 47.74
N LEU A 121 -30.31 -11.06 48.01
CA LEU A 121 -30.04 -9.60 47.98
C LEU A 121 -28.77 -9.17 48.74
N HIS A 122 -28.53 -9.77 49.91
CA HIS A 122 -27.39 -9.46 50.77
C HIS A 122 -26.04 -10.01 50.24
N LEU A 123 -26.06 -10.90 49.25
CA LEU A 123 -24.87 -11.50 48.61
C LEU A 123 -24.61 -10.96 47.19
N ARG A 124 -25.43 -10.01 46.69
CA ARG A 124 -25.25 -9.47 45.33
C ARG A 124 -24.07 -8.50 45.19
N GLY A 125 -23.65 -7.90 46.31
CA GLY A 125 -22.52 -6.95 46.39
C GLY A 125 -21.19 -7.58 46.80
N SER A 126 -21.16 -8.87 47.16
CA SER A 126 -19.92 -9.56 47.49
C SER A 126 -19.14 -9.93 46.23
N ALA A 127 -17.81 -9.91 46.33
CA ALA A 127 -16.94 -10.38 45.25
C ALA A 127 -17.27 -11.85 44.95
N VAL A 128 -17.65 -12.14 43.71
CA VAL A 128 -17.78 -13.51 43.23
C VAL A 128 -16.36 -14.04 43.09
N LEU A 129 -15.90 -14.83 44.07
CA LEU A 129 -14.63 -15.54 44.00
C LEU A 129 -14.80 -16.69 43.00
N ASN A 130 -14.44 -16.45 41.75
CA ASN A 130 -14.34 -17.53 40.76
C ASN A 130 -13.02 -18.28 41.01
N GLN A 131 -13.11 -19.62 41.12
CA GLN A 131 -11.99 -20.53 40.86
C GLN A 131 -11.74 -20.60 39.35
#